data_AF-A0A1F8LUJ3-F1
#
_entry.id   AF-A0A1F8LUJ3-F1
#
_cell.length_a   1.000
_cell.length_b   1.000
_cell.length_c   1.000
_cell.angle_alpha   90.00
_cell.angle_beta   90.00
_cell.angle_gamma   90.00
#
_symmetry.space_group_name_H-M   'P 1'
#
loop_
_entity.id
_entity.type
_entity.pdbx_description
1 polymer ?
#
loop_
_entity_poly.entity_id
_entity_poly.type
_entity_poly.pdbx_seq_one_letter_code
_entity_poly.pdbx_strand_id
1 'polypeptide(L)'
;YLLVGQLGAGKTCLTQGIAWGLGIEEYTLSPSFVIMRELHGSLPLYHMDFYRLDNINEIADLGLDDYLYGRGVCVIEWAEKGMDILPDDH
;
A
#
# COMPACT_ATOMS: atom_id res chain seq x y z
N TYR A 1 -4.23 2.44 5.52
CA TYR A 1 -4.14 1.09 6.10
C TYR A 1 -2.70 0.58 6.05
N LEU A 2 -2.12 0.33 7.21
CA LEU A 2 -0.76 -0.21 7.35
C LEU A 2 -0.85 -1.71 7.66
N LEU A 3 -0.40 -2.56 6.73
CA LEU A 3 -0.53 -4.01 6.83
C LEU A 3 0.82 -4.65 7.19
N VAL A 4 0.90 -5.14 8.42
CA VAL A 4 2.07 -5.83 8.99
C VAL A 4 1.76 -7.32 9.12
N GLY A 5 2.70 -8.17 8.73
CA GLY A 5 2.57 -9.61 8.90
C GLY A 5 3.49 -10.42 8.01
N GLN A 6 3.67 -11.69 8.34
CA GLN A 6 4.57 -12.59 7.62
C GLN A 6 4.11 -12.86 6.18
N LEU A 7 5.00 -13.45 5.37
CA LEU A 7 4.65 -13.96 4.05
C LEU A 7 3.50 -14.98 4.17
N GLY A 8 2.47 -14.83 3.35
CA GLY A 8 1.28 -15.71 3.41
C GLY A 8 0.25 -15.34 4.48
N ALA A 9 0.45 -14.28 5.27
CA ALA A 9 -0.52 -13.81 6.27
C ALA A 9 -1.84 -13.25 5.68
N GLY A 10 -1.96 -13.17 4.35
CA GLY A 10 -3.18 -12.69 3.68
C GLY A 10 -3.25 -11.18 3.48
N LYS A 11 -2.13 -10.45 3.57
CA LYS A 11 -2.06 -8.98 3.35
C LYS A 11 -2.68 -8.57 2.00
N THR A 12 -2.20 -9.13 0.89
CA THR A 12 -2.77 -8.89 -0.45
C THR A 12 -4.23 -9.35 -0.57
N CYS A 13 -4.64 -10.40 0.15
CA CYS A 13 -6.03 -10.87 0.18
C CYS A 13 -6.95 -9.81 0.83
N LEU A 14 -6.50 -9.20 1.93
CA LEU A 14 -7.21 -8.09 2.55
C LEU A 14 -7.26 -6.88 1.60
N THR A 15 -6.16 -6.55 0.92
CA THR A 15 -6.14 -5.48 -0.08
C THR A 15 -7.17 -5.72 -1.19
N GLN A 16 -7.29 -6.96 -1.68
CA GLN A 16 -8.30 -7.32 -2.67
C GLN A 16 -9.73 -7.07 -2.17
N GLY A 17 -10.01 -7.41 -0.90
CA GLY A 17 -11.30 -7.12 -0.28
C GLY A 17 -11.60 -5.62 -0.22
N ILE A 18 -10.59 -4.80 0.10
CA ILE A 18 -10.70 -3.33 0.07
C ILE A 18 -10.98 -2.85 -1.36
N ALA A 19 -10.25 -3.35 -2.35
CA ALA A 19 -10.43 -3.01 -3.76
C ALA A 19 -11.86 -3.29 -4.23
N TRP A 20 -12.40 -4.47 -3.91
CA TRP A 20 -13.80 -4.81 -4.21
C TRP A 20 -14.79 -3.87 -3.52
N GLY A 21 -14.54 -3.49 -2.26
CA GLY A 21 -15.36 -2.50 -1.55
C GLY A 21 -15.36 -1.12 -2.22
N LEU A 22 -14.30 -0.78 -2.95
CA LEU A 22 -14.19 0.43 -3.75
C LEU A 22 -14.77 0.27 -5.18
N GLY A 23 -15.31 -0.89 -5.53
CA GLY A 23 -15.83 -1.16 -6.88
C GLY A 23 -14.75 -1.43 -7.92
N ILE A 24 -13.53 -1.77 -7.51
CA ILE A 24 -12.44 -2.17 -8.40
C ILE A 24 -12.63 -3.66 -8.72
N GLU A 25 -13.03 -3.98 -9.95
CA GLU A 25 -13.33 -5.36 -10.37
C GLU A 25 -12.07 -6.18 -10.71
N GLU A 26 -10.96 -5.51 -10.97
CA GLU A 26 -9.69 -6.16 -11.30
C GLU A 26 -9.01 -6.80 -10.09
N TYR A 27 -8.18 -7.81 -10.36
CA TYR A 27 -7.43 -8.49 -9.32
C TYR A 27 -6.22 -7.64 -8.90
N THR A 28 -6.18 -7.32 -7.61
CA THR A 28 -5.09 -6.63 -6.95
C THR A 28 -3.92 -7.60 -6.75
N LEU A 29 -2.93 -7.52 -7.63
CA LEU A 29 -1.68 -8.26 -7.49
C LEU A 29 -0.70 -7.50 -6.58
N SER A 30 0.07 -8.23 -5.77
CA SER A 30 1.13 -7.65 -4.93
C SER A 30 2.09 -6.83 -5.79
N PRO A 31 2.28 -5.52 -5.51
CA PRO A 31 3.14 -4.67 -6.29
C PRO A 31 4.62 -4.85 -5.95
N SER A 32 5.05 -5.98 -5.37
CA SER A 32 6.40 -6.13 -4.79
C SER A 32 7.56 -5.77 -5.74
N PHE A 33 7.38 -5.85 -7.06
CA PHE A 33 8.41 -5.44 -8.05
C PHE A 33 8.25 -4.01 -8.57
N VAL A 34 7.02 -3.48 -8.60
CA VAL A 34 6.74 -2.11 -9.06
C VAL A 34 6.59 -1.13 -7.90
N ILE A 35 6.67 -1.63 -6.67
CA ILE A 35 6.54 -0.98 -5.36
C ILE A 35 5.14 -0.42 -5.10
N MET A 36 4.52 0.22 -6.09
CA MET A 36 3.20 0.84 -5.98
C MET A 36 2.34 0.55 -7.22
N ARG A 37 1.03 0.44 -7.01
CA ARG A 37 -0.01 0.48 -8.05
C ARG A 37 -1.12 1.43 -7.63
N GLU A 38 -1.62 2.18 -8.60
CA GLU A 38 -2.84 2.96 -8.48
C GLU A 38 -3.96 2.23 -9.24
N LEU A 39 -5.08 2.02 -8.55
CA LEU A 39 -6.28 1.39 -9.10
C LEU A 39 -7.46 2.34 -8.92
N HIS A 40 -8.35 2.42 -9.89
CA HIS A 40 -9.43 3.41 -9.90
C HIS A 40 -10.79 2.76 -9.64
N GLY A 41 -11.40 3.11 -8.51
CA GLY A 41 -12.79 2.76 -8.16
C GLY A 41 -13.60 4.01 -7.82
N SER A 42 -14.53 3.87 -6.87
CA SER A 42 -15.25 4.99 -6.27
C SER A 42 -14.32 6.01 -5.60
N LEU A 43 -13.18 5.52 -5.07
CA LEU A 43 -12.00 6.31 -4.70
C LEU A 43 -10.75 5.64 -5.32
N PRO A 44 -9.69 6.41 -5.61
CA PRO A 44 -8.39 5.82 -5.96
C PRO A 44 -7.89 4.92 -4.83
N LEU A 45 -7.36 3.75 -5.17
CA LEU A 45 -6.67 2.85 -4.26
C LEU A 45 -5.18 2.88 -4.60
N TYR A 46 -4.36 3.33 -3.65
CA TYR A 46 -2.90 3.30 -3.72
C TYR A 46 -2.40 2.08 -2.96
N HIS A 47 -2.07 1.02 -3.68
CA HIS A 47 -1.54 -0.21 -3.11
C HIS A 47 -0.02 -0.19 -3.20
N MET A 48 0.66 -0.26 -2.05
CA MET A 48 2.11 -0.24 -1.93
C MET A 48 2.60 -1.50 -1.23
N ASP A 49 3.81 -1.94 -1.55
CA ASP A 49 4.45 -3.10 -0.94
C ASP A 49 5.94 -2.82 -0.73
N PHE A 50 6.35 -2.69 0.53
CA PHE A 50 7.73 -2.38 0.90
C PHE A 50 8.61 -3.63 1.09
N TYR A 51 8.11 -4.82 0.75
CA TYR A 51 8.85 -6.08 0.94
C TYR A 51 10.28 -6.04 0.40
N ARG A 52 10.49 -5.42 -0.77
CA ARG A 52 11.81 -5.35 -1.44
C ARG A 52 12.68 -4.14 -1.08
N LEU A 53 12.18 -3.22 -0.25
CA LEU A 53 12.93 -2.05 0.16
C LEU A 53 13.75 -2.40 1.39
N ASP A 54 15.06 -2.16 1.34
CA ASP A 54 16.00 -2.65 2.35
C ASP A 54 16.20 -1.66 3.50
N ASN A 55 15.91 -0.37 3.27
CA ASN A 55 16.08 0.67 4.28
C ASN A 55 15.05 1.81 4.13
N ILE A 56 14.92 2.60 5.20
CA ILE A 56 13.98 3.71 5.30
C ILE A 56 14.23 4.83 4.28
N ASN A 57 15.49 5.03 3.87
CA ASN A 57 15.84 6.09 2.91
C ASN A 57 15.28 5.78 1.52
N GLU A 58 15.32 4.52 1.08
CA GLU A 58 14.70 4.10 -0.17
C GLU A 58 13.20 4.39 -0.20
N ILE A 59 12.52 4.26 0.95
CA ILE A 59 11.10 4.55 1.06
C ILE A 59 10.87 6.07 1.05
N ALA A 60 11.71 6.85 1.73
CA ALA A 60 11.64 8.31 1.73
C ALA A 60 11.84 8.90 0.32
N ASP A 61 12.73 8.30 -0.47
CA ASP A 61 13.01 8.71 -1.85
C ASP A 61 11.86 8.42 -2.84
N LEU A 62 10.84 7.63 -2.45
CA LEU A 62 9.68 7.35 -3.31
C LEU A 62 8.75 8.56 -3.50
N GLY A 63 8.82 9.58 -2.65
CA GLY A 63 7.95 10.76 -2.73
C GLY A 63 6.48 10.40 -2.53
N LEU A 64 6.15 9.78 -1.38
CA LEU A 64 4.82 9.23 -1.10
C LEU A 64 3.76 10.27 -0.68
N ASP A 65 4.15 11.53 -0.46
CA ASP A 65 3.30 12.55 0.13
C ASP A 65 1.98 12.78 -0.63
N ASP A 66 2.04 12.82 -1.96
CA ASP A 66 0.85 13.03 -2.80
C ASP A 66 -0.18 11.90 -2.66
N TYR A 67 0.28 10.70 -2.31
CA TYR A 67 -0.56 9.52 -2.11
C TYR A 67 -1.06 9.45 -0.66
N LEU A 68 -0.16 9.64 0.31
CA LEU A 68 -0.46 9.55 1.75
C LEU A 68 -1.44 10.64 2.19
N TYR A 69 -1.28 11.86 1.68
CA TYR A 69 -2.14 13.01 1.98
C TYR A 69 -3.16 13.30 0.87
N GLY A 70 -3.28 12.39 -0.10
CA GLY A 70 -4.23 12.47 -1.19
C GLY A 70 -5.67 12.18 -0.78
N ARG A 71 -6.57 12.10 -1.77
CA ARG A 71 -8.00 11.80 -1.56
C ARG A 71 -8.36 10.31 -1.74
N GLY A 72 -7.35 9.46 -1.90
CA GLY A 72 -7.51 8.03 -2.12
C GLY A 72 -7.36 7.22 -0.84
N VAL A 73 -7.52 5.90 -0.98
CA VAL A 73 -7.26 4.93 0.07
C VAL A 73 -5.84 4.40 -0.11
N CYS A 74 -4.97 4.59 0.89
CA CYS A 74 -3.65 3.97 0.92
C CYS A 74 -3.68 2.61 1.62
N VAL A 75 -3.16 1.58 0.98
CA VAL A 75 -2.90 0.27 1.58
C VAL A 75 -1.43 -0.08 1.39
N ILE A 76 -0.68 -0.21 2.48
CA ILE A 76 0.77 -0.42 2.47
C ILE A 76 1.07 -1.76 3.11
N GLU A 77 1.57 -2.71 2.33
CA GLU A 77 2.08 -4.00 2.81
C GLU A 77 3.52 -3.88 3.29
N TRP A 78 3.88 -4.64 4.32
CA TRP A 78 5.19 -4.57 4.98
C TRP A 78 5.50 -3.18 5.53
N ALA A 79 4.44 -2.51 6.03
CA ALA A 79 4.50 -1.14 6.53
C ALA A 79 5.47 -0.98 7.70
N GLU A 80 5.80 -2.05 8.43
CA GLU A 80 6.81 -2.05 9.49
C GLU A 80 8.18 -1.52 9.03
N LYS A 81 8.50 -1.61 7.74
CA LYS A 81 9.74 -1.09 7.16
C LYS A 81 9.76 0.44 7.02
N GLY A 82 8.59 1.08 7.05
CA GLY A 82 8.40 2.51 6.80
C GLY A 82 7.84 3.30 8.00
N MET A 83 7.65 2.67 9.16
CA MET A 83 6.90 3.27 10.27
C MET A 83 7.38 4.65 10.71
N ASP A 84 8.68 4.94 10.63
CA ASP A 84 9.25 6.23 11.06
C ASP A 84 8.88 7.41 10.13
N ILE A 85 8.41 7.13 8.90
CA ILE A 85 8.04 8.17 7.91
C ILE A 85 6.57 8.11 7.51
N LEU A 86 5.88 7.02 7.86
CA LEU A 86 4.46 6.88 7.61
C LEU A 86 3.67 7.67 8.67
N PRO A 87 2.51 8.25 8.31
CA PRO A 87 1.68 8.96 9.26
C PRO A 87 1.19 8.04 10.38
N ASP A 88 1.26 8.53 11.62
CA ASP A 88 0.99 7.75 12.84
C ASP A 88 -0.49 7.33 13.03
N ASP A 89 -1.46 8.03 12.40
CA ASP A 89 -2.87 7.60 12.35
C ASP A 89 -3.71 8.56 11.47
N HIS A 90 -4.61 8.00 10.63
CA HIS A 90 -5.75 8.69 10.00
C HIS A 90 -6.96 7.74 9.90
#